data_AF-A0A3S5DDF2-F1
#
_entry.id   AF-A0A3S5DDF2-F1
#
_cell.length_a   1.000
_cell.length_b   1.000
_cell.length_c   1.000
_cell.angle_alpha   90.00
_cell.angle_beta   90.00
_cell.angle_gamma   90.00
#
_symmetry.space_group_name_H-M   'P 1'
#
loop_
_entity.id
_entity.type
_entity.pdbx_description
1 polymer ?
#
loop_
_entity_poly.entity_id
_entity_poly.type
_entity_poly.pdbx_seq_one_letter_code
_entity_poly.pdbx_strand_id
1 'polypeptide(L)'
;MANFNGLSVIANREAIRSGEELLGAIISFRSKDEIATLNAQLTQIKQYVESLRTLRHEHLNWMSTLNGLLQMKEYDRVREMVQGESQAQQQLIDSLRGAFADRQVAGFAVWPKFSARVNWGSRW
;
A
#
# COMPACT_ATOMS: atom_id res chain seq x y z
N MET A 1 -16.53 -24.23 -6.62
CA MET A 1 -15.60 -23.41 -7.42
C MET A 1 -15.83 -23.75 -8.87
N ALA A 2 -16.05 -22.76 -9.72
CA ALA A 2 -16.20 -22.96 -11.16
C ALA A 2 -15.08 -22.18 -11.85
N ASN A 3 -14.53 -22.76 -12.91
CA ASN A 3 -13.50 -22.14 -13.74
C ASN A 3 -14.17 -21.78 -15.06
N PHE A 4 -14.25 -20.50 -15.40
CA PHE A 4 -14.92 -20.01 -16.61
C PHE A 4 -13.94 -19.14 -17.40
N ASN A 5 -13.61 -19.52 -18.63
CA ASN A 5 -12.61 -18.84 -19.47
C ASN A 5 -11.24 -18.60 -18.77
N GLY A 6 -10.83 -19.50 -17.88
CA GLY A 6 -9.57 -19.38 -17.11
C GLY A 6 -9.63 -18.46 -15.89
N LEU A 7 -10.79 -17.86 -15.60
CA LEU A 7 -11.01 -17.02 -14.42
C LEU A 7 -11.68 -17.83 -13.31
N SER A 8 -11.08 -17.78 -12.12
CA SER A 8 -11.66 -18.39 -10.93
C SER A 8 -12.83 -17.52 -10.45
N VAL A 9 -14.05 -18.06 -10.51
CA VAL A 9 -15.28 -17.33 -10.17
C VAL A 9 -15.98 -17.91 -8.95
N ILE A 10 -16.52 -17.03 -8.13
CA ILE A 10 -17.46 -17.37 -7.06
C ILE A 10 -18.86 -17.14 -7.62
N ALA A 11 -19.65 -18.22 -7.70
CA ALA A 11 -21.04 -18.17 -8.13
C ALA A 11 -21.95 -18.06 -6.90
N ASN A 12 -22.79 -17.03 -6.85
CA ASN A 12 -23.87 -16.90 -5.87
C ASN A 12 -25.20 -17.22 -6.56
N ARG A 13 -26.01 -18.12 -6.00
CA ARG A 13 -27.32 -18.49 -6.52
C ARG A 13 -28.40 -18.06 -5.55
N GLU A 14 -29.29 -17.20 -6.02
CA GLU A 14 -30.44 -16.73 -5.24
C GLU A 14 -31.73 -17.16 -5.94
N ALA A 15 -32.64 -17.76 -5.20
CA ALA A 15 -33.92 -18.25 -5.72
C ALA A 15 -34.92 -17.09 -5.79
N ILE A 16 -35.52 -16.85 -6.96
CA ILE A 16 -36.66 -15.96 -7.07
C ILE A 16 -37.90 -16.75 -6.67
N ARG A 17 -38.57 -16.33 -5.60
CA ARG A 17 -39.84 -16.90 -5.14
C ARG A 17 -40.92 -15.83 -5.15
N SER A 18 -42.13 -16.22 -5.52
CA SER A 18 -43.35 -15.43 -5.31
C SER A 18 -44.28 -16.26 -4.43
N GLY A 19 -44.38 -15.91 -3.14
CA GLY A 19 -45.03 -16.76 -2.15
C GLY A 19 -44.26 -18.08 -1.94
N GLU A 20 -44.97 -19.21 -2.00
CA GLU A 20 -44.38 -20.55 -1.91
C GLU A 20 -43.87 -21.09 -3.26
N GLU A 21 -44.17 -20.41 -4.37
CA GLU A 21 -43.85 -20.88 -5.71
C GLU A 21 -42.45 -20.42 -6.15
N LEU A 22 -41.62 -21.37 -6.57
CA LEU A 22 -40.28 -21.11 -7.09
C LEU A 22 -40.37 -20.67 -8.56
N LEU A 23 -40.27 -19.36 -8.81
CA LEU A 23 -40.33 -18.78 -10.15
C LEU A 23 -39.02 -18.95 -10.93
N GLY A 24 -37.88 -19.08 -10.25
CA GLY A 24 -36.59 -19.27 -10.90
C GLY A 24 -35.40 -19.09 -9.96
N ALA A 25 -34.20 -18.98 -10.54
CA ALA A 25 -32.99 -18.66 -9.79
C ALA A 25 -32.10 -17.70 -10.58
N ILE A 26 -31.61 -16.67 -9.90
CA ILE A 26 -30.55 -15.79 -10.41
C ILE A 26 -29.22 -16.38 -9.99
N ILE A 27 -28.31 -16.55 -10.94
CA ILE A 27 -26.93 -16.94 -10.68
C ILE A 27 -26.05 -15.77 -11.07
N SER A 28 -25.39 -15.16 -10.08
CA SER A 28 -24.40 -14.10 -10.31
C SER A 28 -22.98 -14.67 -10.17
N PHE A 29 -22.10 -14.29 -11.08
CA PHE A 29 -20.70 -14.69 -11.08
C PHE A 29 -19.85 -13.47 -10.73
N ARG A 30 -19.01 -13.58 -9.70
CA ARG A 30 -17.99 -12.56 -9.37
C ARG A 30 -16.60 -13.15 -9.53
N SER A 31 -15.69 -12.38 -10.12
CA SER A 31 -14.29 -12.79 -10.24
C SER A 31 -13.65 -12.85 -8.85
N LYS A 32 -12.90 -13.91 -8.57
CA LYS A 32 -12.21 -14.09 -7.29
C LYS A 32 -10.99 -13.16 -7.16
N ASP A 33 -10.38 -12.80 -8.29
CA ASP A 33 -9.18 -11.97 -8.34
C ASP A 33 -9.43 -10.54 -7.84
N GLU A 34 -10.59 -9.97 -8.15
CA GLU A 34 -10.98 -8.63 -7.70
C GLU A 34 -11.22 -8.59 -6.18
N ILE A 35 -11.88 -9.63 -5.62
CA ILE A 35 -12.09 -9.78 -4.18
C ILE A 35 -10.77 -10.02 -3.45
N ALA A 36 -9.88 -10.84 -4.01
CA ALA A 36 -8.55 -11.08 -3.43
C ALA A 36 -7.70 -9.81 -3.43
N THR A 37 -7.74 -9.03 -4.51
CA THR A 37 -7.03 -7.75 -4.64
C THR A 37 -7.53 -6.73 -3.63
N LEU A 38 -8.85 -6.59 -3.48
CA LEU A 38 -9.45 -5.68 -2.49
C LEU A 38 -9.08 -6.06 -1.05
N ASN A 39 -9.08 -7.36 -0.72
CA ASN A 39 -8.66 -7.83 0.58
C ASN A 39 -7.17 -7.58 0.85
N ALA A 40 -6.32 -7.76 -0.16
CA ALA A 40 -4.89 -7.45 -0.07
C ALA A 40 -4.66 -5.94 0.16
N GLN A 41 -5.35 -5.07 -0.60
CA GLN A 41 -5.28 -3.62 -0.43
C GLN A 41 -5.78 -3.17 0.96
N LEU A 42 -6.90 -3.71 1.42
CA LEU A 42 -7.42 -3.43 2.76
C LEU A 42 -6.44 -3.86 3.86
N THR A 43 -5.77 -5.00 3.66
CA THR A 43 -4.76 -5.51 4.59
C THR A 43 -3.55 -4.56 4.65
N GLN A 44 -3.10 -4.08 3.49
CA GLN A 44 -2.01 -3.10 3.39
C GLN A 44 -2.37 -1.78 4.08
N ILE A 45 -3.61 -1.29 3.91
CA ILE A 45 -4.08 -0.08 4.59
C ILE A 45 -4.10 -0.30 6.11
N LYS A 46 -4.57 -1.44 6.59
CA LYS A 46 -4.56 -1.76 8.04
C LYS A 46 -3.16 -1.78 8.60
N GLN A 47 -2.21 -2.41 7.91
CA GLN A 47 -0.80 -2.43 8.30
C GLN A 47 -0.19 -1.02 8.35
N TYR A 48 -0.57 -0.17 7.40
CA TYR A 48 -0.14 1.23 7.38
C TYR A 48 -0.70 2.02 8.56
N VAL A 49 -2.00 1.88 8.87
CA VAL A 49 -2.62 2.51 10.04
C VAL A 49 -1.96 2.07 11.35
N GLU A 50 -1.62 0.78 11.47
CA GLU A 50 -0.91 0.28 12.65
C GLU A 50 0.50 0.85 12.76
N SER A 51 1.22 0.95 11.63
CA SER A 51 2.55 1.59 11.60
C SER A 51 2.48 3.05 12.04
N LEU A 52 1.48 3.80 11.58
CA LEU A 52 1.24 5.18 12.02
C LEU A 52 0.92 5.27 13.52
N ARG A 53 0.20 4.28 14.06
CA ARG A 53 -0.09 4.20 15.49
C ARG A 53 1.20 3.98 16.29
N THR A 54 2.06 3.06 15.88
CA THR A 54 3.38 2.84 16.51
C THR A 54 4.23 4.09 16.48
N LEU A 55 4.35 4.75 15.32
CA LEU A 55 5.08 6.02 15.18
C LEU A 55 4.57 7.10 16.13
N ARG A 56 3.25 7.22 16.30
CA ARG A 56 2.66 8.16 17.25
C ARG A 56 3.06 7.84 18.68
N HIS A 57 3.02 6.56 19.08
CA HIS A 57 3.42 6.15 20.43
C HIS A 57 4.88 6.44 20.70
N GLU A 58 5.77 6.15 19.74
CA GLU A 58 7.19 6.49 19.84
C GLU A 58 7.41 8.00 19.94
N HIS A 59 6.71 8.79 19.14
CA HIS A 59 6.79 10.24 19.19
C HIS A 59 6.32 10.81 20.53
N LEU A 60 5.21 10.31 21.08
CA LEU A 60 4.73 10.70 22.41
C LEU A 60 5.71 10.31 23.51
N ASN A 61 6.31 9.13 23.41
CA ASN A 61 7.34 8.70 24.36
C ASN A 61 8.56 9.63 24.31
N TRP A 62 9.03 9.97 23.10
CA TRP A 62 10.13 10.92 22.91
C TRP A 62 9.83 12.28 23.54
N MET A 63 8.63 12.83 23.29
CA MET A 63 8.19 14.09 23.90
C MET A 63 8.11 14.03 25.42
N SER A 64 7.61 12.91 25.97
CA SER A 64 7.51 12.69 27.41
C SER A 64 8.90 12.68 28.07
N THR A 65 9.86 11.96 27.48
CA THR A 65 11.25 11.91 27.95
C THR A 65 11.91 13.29 27.86
N LEU A 66 11.74 14.00 26.75
CA LEU A 66 12.25 15.36 26.58
C LEU A 66 11.71 16.29 27.65
N ASN A 67 10.40 16.24 27.92
CA ASN A 67 9.77 17.04 28.97
C ASN A 67 10.30 16.67 30.37
N GLY A 68 10.50 15.38 30.65
CA GLY A 68 11.11 14.91 31.90
C GLY A 68 12.52 15.46 32.10
N LEU A 69 13.36 15.40 31.07
CA LEU A 69 14.72 15.96 31.10
C LEU A 69 14.71 17.48 31.31
N LEU A 70 13.79 18.21 30.66
CA LEU A 70 13.63 19.65 30.87
C LEU A 70 13.23 19.98 32.32
N GLN A 71 12.29 19.24 32.90
CA GLN A 71 11.86 19.43 34.29
C GLN A 71 12.99 19.17 35.28
N MET A 72 13.85 18.19 34.99
CA MET A 72 15.05 17.88 35.77
C MET A 72 16.21 18.86 35.54
N LYS A 73 16.05 19.83 34.62
CA LYS A 73 17.08 20.79 34.20
C LYS A 73 18.33 20.12 33.60
N GLU A 74 18.16 18.94 33.02
CA GLU A 74 19.21 18.16 32.36
C GLU A 74 19.42 18.64 30.91
N TYR A 75 19.83 19.90 30.74
CA TYR A 75 19.89 20.55 29.43
C TYR A 75 20.88 19.91 28.45
N ASP A 76 21.99 19.36 28.95
CA ASP A 76 22.98 18.68 28.11
C ASP A 76 22.38 17.43 27.46
N ARG A 77 21.62 16.64 28.22
CA ARG A 77 20.91 15.46 27.70
C ARG A 77 19.78 15.83 26.73
N VAL A 78 19.06 16.92 26.98
CA VAL A 78 18.08 17.45 26.02
C VAL A 78 18.76 17.80 24.70
N ARG A 79 19.93 18.45 24.77
CA ARG A 79 20.70 18.82 23.58
C ARG A 79 21.17 17.60 22.80
N GLU A 80 21.69 16.58 23.47
CA GLU A 80 22.09 15.32 22.85
C GLU A 80 20.91 14.61 22.18
N MET A 81 19.77 14.52 22.87
CA MET A 81 18.55 13.87 22.36
C MET A 81 17.98 14.56 21.12
N VAL A 82 17.93 15.90 21.11
CA VAL A 82 17.48 16.68 19.95
C VAL A 82 18.46 16.58 18.78
N GLN A 83 19.77 16.60 19.03
CA GLN A 83 20.78 16.44 17.98
C GLN A 83 20.73 15.04 17.35
N GLY A 84 20.56 14.00 18.16
CA GLY A 84 20.39 12.63 17.68
C GLY A 84 19.15 12.47 16.79
N GLU A 85 18.02 13.04 17.20
CA GLU A 85 16.78 13.02 16.40
C GLU A 85 16.95 13.78 15.06
N SER A 86 17.57 14.96 15.09
CA SER A 86 17.81 15.76 13.88
C SER A 86 18.72 15.05 12.89
N GLN A 87 19.78 14.38 13.36
CA GLN A 87 20.66 13.58 12.51
C GLN A 87 19.94 12.37 11.89
N ALA A 88 19.10 11.69 12.68
CA ALA A 88 18.30 10.57 12.18
C ALA A 88 17.33 11.02 11.07
N GLN A 89 16.67 12.17 11.23
CA GLN A 89 15.78 12.73 10.20
C GLN A 89 16.54 13.12 8.92
N GLN A 90 17.72 13.73 9.05
CA GLN A 90 18.54 14.12 7.90
C GLN A 90 19.01 12.89 7.09
N GLN A 91 19.45 11.82 7.76
CA GLN A 91 19.84 10.56 7.10
C GLN A 91 18.68 9.90 6.34
N LEU A 92 17.47 9.98 6.89
CA LEU A 92 16.25 9.46 6.26
C LEU A 92 15.90 10.24 4.98
N ILE A 93 16.01 11.57 5.03
CA ILE A 93 15.82 12.45 3.85
C ILE A 93 16.87 12.14 2.77
N ASP A 94 18.13 11.97 3.16
CA ASP A 94 19.21 11.69 2.21
C ASP A 94 19.08 10.29 1.59
N SER A 95 18.62 9.30 2.37
CA SER A 95 18.31 7.95 1.86
C SER A 95 17.14 7.96 0.88
N LEU A 96 16.07 8.70 1.17
CA LEU A 96 14.94 8.88 0.26
C LEU A 96 15.39 9.59 -1.02
N ARG A 97 16.20 10.65 -0.92
CA ARG A 97 16.78 11.33 -2.08
C ARG A 97 17.60 10.38 -2.95
N GLY A 98 18.44 9.53 -2.36
CA GLY A 98 19.19 8.50 -3.10
C GLY A 98 18.28 7.50 -3.83
N ALA A 99 17.26 6.98 -3.15
CA ALA A 99 16.30 6.02 -3.74
C ALA A 99 15.44 6.63 -4.86
N PHE A 100 15.07 7.91 -4.75
CA PHE A 100 14.31 8.62 -5.79
C PHE A 100 15.19 9.09 -6.95
N ALA A 101 16.46 9.45 -6.70
CA ALA A 101 17.41 9.80 -7.75
C ALA A 101 17.69 8.62 -8.69
N ASP A 102 17.81 7.41 -8.14
CA ASP A 102 18.04 6.18 -8.91
C ASP A 102 16.84 5.81 -9.81
N ARG A 103 15.61 6.07 -9.34
CA ARG A 103 14.39 5.80 -10.12
C ARG A 103 14.16 6.78 -11.28
N GLN A 104 14.63 8.04 -11.17
CA GLN A 104 14.57 8.98 -12.29
C GLN A 104 15.54 8.59 -13.42
N VAL A 105 16.68 7.98 -13.09
CA VAL A 105 17.62 7.45 -14.09
C VAL A 105 17.07 6.17 -14.74
N ALA A 106 16.35 5.32 -13.98
CA ALA A 106 15.69 4.13 -14.53
C ALA A 106 14.53 4.45 -15.50
N GLY A 107 13.86 5.60 -15.35
CA GLY A 107 12.82 6.07 -16.28
C GLY A 107 13.36 6.42 -17.68
N PHE A 108 14.62 6.83 -17.77
CA PHE A 108 15.24 7.23 -19.04
C PHE A 108 15.75 6.04 -19.87
N ALA A 109 16.01 4.88 -19.25
CA ALA A 109 16.49 3.69 -19.93
C ALA A 109 15.38 2.84 -20.59
N VAL A 110 14.10 3.06 -20.22
CA VAL A 110 12.96 2.27 -20.73
C VAL A 110 12.36 2.88 -22.01
N TRP A 111 12.60 4.16 -22.26
CA TRP A 111 12.06 4.87 -23.44
C TRP A 111 12.56 4.33 -24.80
N PRO A 112 13.85 3.95 -24.98
CA PRO A 112 14.32 3.44 -26.29
C PRO A 112 13.81 2.04 -26.64
N LYS A 113 13.35 1.24 -25.65
CA LYS A 113 12.88 -0.13 -25.91
C LYS A 113 11.42 -0.22 -26.36
N PHE A 114 10.61 0.81 -26.14
CA PHE A 114 9.18 0.77 -26.45
C PHE A 114 8.84 1.22 -27.88
N SER A 115 9.77 1.85 -28.62
CA SER A 115 9.51 2.32 -29.99
C SER A 115 9.74 1.27 -31.09
N ALA A 116 10.16 0.03 -30.77
CA ALA A 116 10.52 -0.98 -31.76
C ALA A 116 9.45 -2.04 -32.06
N ARG A 117 8.19 -1.87 -31.63
CA ARG A 117 7.12 -2.84 -31.95
C ARG A 117 5.81 -2.19 -32.36
N VAL A 118 5.85 -1.35 -33.38
CA VAL A 118 4.69 -1.18 -34.28
C VAL A 118 5.23 -0.95 -35.70
N ASN A 119 5.34 -2.01 -36.51
CA ASN A 119 5.53 -1.87 -37.95
C ASN A 119 4.67 -2.93 -38.70
N TRP A 120 3.51 -2.43 -39.14
CA TRP A 120 2.72 -2.73 -40.34
C TRP A 120 2.19 -4.14 -40.61
N GLY A 121 0.89 -4.30 -40.34
CA GLY A 121 0.02 -5.10 -41.19
C GLY A 121 -0.30 -4.33 -42.47
N SER A 122 0.25 -4.79 -43.59
CA SER A 122 -0.33 -4.65 -44.95
C SER A 122 0.56 -5.38 -45.96
N ARG A 123 0.18 -6.61 -46.33
CA ARG A 123 0.16 -7.10 -47.72
C ARG A 123 -0.36 -8.54 -47.80
N TRP A 124 -1.45 -8.66 -48.56
CA TRP A 124 -2.15 -9.85 -49.07
C TRP A 124 -2.97 -10.67 -48.08
#